data_AF-A0A484L9H0-F1
#
_entry.id   AF-A0A484L9H0-F1
#
_cell.length_a   1.000
_cell.length_b   1.000
_cell.length_c   1.000
_cell.angle_alpha   90.00
_cell.angle_beta   90.00
_cell.angle_gamma   90.00
#
_symmetry.space_group_name_H-M   'P 1'
#
loop_
_entity.id
_entity.type
_entity.pdbx_description
1 polymer ?
#
loop_
_entity_poly.entity_id
_entity_poly.type
_entity_poly.pdbx_seq_one_letter_code
_entity_poly.pdbx_strand_id
1 'polypeptide(L)'
;MVLLVCRAGELIPAWFRKGSLPPPPPSLPLILVGPGTGCAPFRGFIEERALQRQSGNNIAPVIFFFGCRNKENDFLYRDFWQSHSQNGKVLCEEQGGGFFVAFSRDQPQKVYVQHKMREQSVKVWNLLAEGAAVYVAGSASKMPSDVLSALEEIVSDVTGESRDTSMRWLRRLEREGKYHVEAWS
;
A
#
# COMPACT_ATOMS: atom_id res chain seq x y z
N MET A 1 21.63 -4.65 -6.26
CA MET A 1 22.03 -5.49 -7.40
C MET A 1 20.97 -5.31 -8.47
N VAL A 2 21.33 -4.80 -9.65
CA VAL A 2 20.39 -4.68 -10.77
C VAL A 2 20.60 -5.90 -11.66
N LEU A 3 19.68 -6.87 -11.59
CA LEU A 3 19.71 -8.08 -12.41
C LEU A 3 19.10 -7.76 -13.78
N LEU A 4 19.89 -7.19 -14.69
CA LEU A 4 19.42 -6.85 -16.04
C LEU A 4 19.65 -7.96 -17.07
N VAL A 5 20.58 -8.89 -16.80
CA VAL A 5 20.93 -9.96 -17.74
C VAL A 5 21.20 -11.24 -16.94
N CYS A 6 20.14 -12.00 -16.66
CA CYS A 6 20.26 -13.36 -16.15
C CYS A 6 19.39 -14.29 -17.01
N ARG A 7 19.90 -15.49 -17.29
CA ARG A 7 19.18 -16.53 -18.04
C ARG A 7 18.59 -17.56 -17.09
N ALA A 8 17.50 -18.20 -17.51
CA ALA A 8 16.95 -19.34 -16.79
C ALA A 8 18.04 -20.42 -16.63
N GLY A 9 18.25 -20.89 -15.39
CA GLY A 9 19.28 -21.86 -15.05
C GLY A 9 20.61 -21.28 -14.56
N GLU A 10 20.81 -19.96 -14.62
CA GLU A 10 21.98 -19.32 -14.01
C GLU A 10 21.88 -19.28 -12.48
N LEU A 11 22.98 -19.60 -11.81
CA LEU A 11 23.08 -19.52 -10.35
C LEU A 11 23.41 -18.08 -9.96
N ILE A 12 22.53 -17.47 -9.17
CA ILE A 12 22.73 -16.12 -8.62
C ILE A 12 23.04 -16.28 -7.13
N PRO A 13 24.26 -15.94 -6.67
CA PRO A 13 24.55 -15.87 -5.25
C PRO A 13 23.65 -14.85 -4.57
N ALA A 14 22.91 -15.28 -3.56
CA ALA A 14 21.99 -14.43 -2.81
C ALA A 14 22.08 -14.74 -1.31
N TRP A 15 21.80 -13.73 -0.49
CA TRP A 15 21.72 -13.85 0.96
C TRP A 15 20.45 -13.15 1.43
N PHE A 16 19.81 -13.72 2.45
CA PHE A 16 18.63 -13.14 3.05
C PHE A 16 19.01 -12.21 4.19
N ARG A 17 18.36 -11.04 4.23
CA ARG A 17 18.43 -10.11 5.36
C ARG A 17 17.02 -9.85 5.85
N LYS A 18 16.87 -9.64 7.16
CA LYS A 18 15.60 -9.20 7.73
C LYS A 18 15.23 -7.85 7.12
N GLY A 19 14.05 -7.77 6.51
CA GLY A 19 13.52 -6.53 5.92
C GLY A 19 13.14 -5.50 6.98
N SER A 20 12.94 -4.25 6.55
CA SER A 20 12.53 -3.13 7.43
C SER A 20 11.04 -3.12 7.72
N LEU A 21 10.21 -3.72 6.84
CA LEU A 21 8.77 -3.84 7.03
C LEU A 21 8.43 -5.09 7.85
N PRO A 22 7.90 -4.93 9.08
CA PRO A 22 7.48 -6.07 9.88
C PRO A 22 6.21 -6.72 9.27
N PRO A 23 6.11 -8.06 9.26
CA PRO A 23 4.92 -8.74 8.78
C PRO A 23 3.74 -8.45 9.74
N PRO A 24 2.61 -7.91 9.24
CA PRO A 24 1.46 -7.63 10.08
C PRO A 24 0.67 -8.92 10.40
N PRO A 25 0.04 -9.01 11.59
CA PRO A 25 -0.86 -10.12 11.88
C PRO A 25 -2.12 -10.06 10.97
N PRO A 26 -2.79 -11.21 10.71
CA PRO A 26 -3.97 -11.29 9.85
C PRO A 26 -5.13 -10.38 10.30
N SER A 27 -5.25 -10.15 11.60
CA SER A 27 -6.34 -9.40 12.23
C SER A 27 -6.16 -7.87 12.20
N LEU A 28 -5.02 -7.36 11.73
CA LEU A 28 -4.74 -5.93 11.66
C LEU A 28 -5.18 -5.36 10.31
N PRO A 29 -6.06 -4.35 10.22
CA PRO A 29 -6.37 -3.77 8.92
C PRO A 29 -5.15 -3.05 8.33
N LEU A 30 -5.02 -3.03 7.00
CA LEU A 30 -3.82 -2.48 6.33
C LEU A 30 -4.16 -1.41 5.30
N ILE A 31 -3.33 -0.38 5.28
CA ILE A 31 -3.28 0.64 4.23
C ILE A 31 -1.90 0.56 3.58
N LEU A 32 -1.86 0.03 2.35
CA LEU A 32 -0.63 -0.19 1.60
C LEU A 32 -0.49 0.89 0.53
N VAL A 33 0.67 1.52 0.41
CA VAL A 33 0.97 2.53 -0.61
C VAL A 33 2.30 2.22 -1.28
N GLY A 34 2.25 1.78 -2.53
CA GLY A 34 3.43 1.21 -3.20
C GLY A 34 3.48 1.45 -4.70
N PRO A 35 3.74 2.68 -5.17
CA PRO A 35 3.87 2.94 -6.60
C PRO A 35 5.12 2.31 -7.21
N GLY A 36 5.01 1.86 -8.46
CA GLY A 36 6.07 1.22 -9.22
C GLY A 36 6.62 -0.01 -8.50
N THR A 37 7.95 -0.11 -8.41
CA THR A 37 8.63 -1.19 -7.69
C THR A 37 8.33 -1.22 -6.18
N GLY A 38 7.72 -0.16 -5.63
CA GLY A 38 7.17 -0.11 -4.27
C GLY A 38 6.14 -1.20 -3.97
N CYS A 39 5.52 -1.81 -4.99
CA CYS A 39 4.55 -2.89 -4.79
C CYS A 39 5.16 -4.23 -4.38
N ALA A 40 6.48 -4.40 -4.50
CA ALA A 40 7.17 -5.67 -4.30
C ALA A 40 6.90 -6.33 -2.92
N PRO A 41 7.08 -5.64 -1.77
CA PRO A 41 6.75 -6.24 -0.46
C PRO A 41 5.25 -6.53 -0.31
N PHE A 42 4.39 -5.70 -0.91
CA PHE A 42 2.95 -5.82 -0.77
C PHE A 42 2.37 -7.02 -1.51
N ARG A 43 3.03 -7.48 -2.58
CA ARG A 43 2.66 -8.74 -3.21
C ARG A 43 2.75 -9.89 -2.21
N GLY A 44 3.84 -9.96 -1.45
CA GLY A 44 4.02 -10.95 -0.37
C GLY A 44 2.97 -10.82 0.73
N PHE A 45 2.63 -9.61 1.16
CA PHE A 45 1.59 -9.40 2.19
C PHE A 45 0.21 -9.90 1.73
N ILE A 46 -0.14 -9.67 0.46
CA ILE A 46 -1.43 -10.11 -0.11
C ILE A 46 -1.45 -11.63 -0.31
N GLU A 47 -0.36 -12.22 -0.79
CA GLU A 47 -0.22 -13.69 -0.90
C GLU A 47 -0.34 -14.36 0.47
N GLU A 48 0.38 -13.86 1.48
CA GLU A 48 0.33 -14.38 2.84
C GLU A 48 -1.09 -14.30 3.43
N ARG A 49 -1.78 -13.16 3.27
CA ARG A 49 -3.18 -13.04 3.72
C ARG A 49 -4.13 -13.97 2.99
N ALA A 50 -3.90 -14.22 1.70
CA ALA A 50 -4.73 -15.15 0.95
C ALA A 50 -4.54 -16.59 1.45
N LEU A 51 -3.30 -17.00 1.76
CA LEU A 51 -3.01 -18.30 2.36
C LEU A 51 -3.60 -18.42 3.76
N GLN A 52 -3.44 -17.40 4.60
CA GLN A 52 -4.02 -17.37 5.94
C GLN A 52 -5.55 -17.49 5.91
N ARG A 53 -6.22 -16.84 4.95
CA ARG A 53 -7.67 -16.99 4.73
C ARG A 53 -8.04 -18.42 4.35
N GLN A 54 -7.29 -19.03 3.44
CA GLN A 54 -7.52 -20.43 3.04
C GLN A 54 -7.35 -21.40 4.22
N SER A 55 -6.45 -21.08 5.14
CA SER A 55 -6.25 -21.81 6.40
C SER A 55 -7.32 -21.52 7.48
N GLY A 56 -8.37 -20.74 7.16
CA GLY A 56 -9.48 -20.47 8.06
C GLY A 56 -9.31 -19.27 8.98
N ASN A 57 -8.24 -18.48 8.83
CA ASN A 57 -8.06 -17.26 9.64
C ASN A 57 -9.03 -16.17 9.19
N ASN A 58 -9.57 -15.44 10.16
CA ASN A 58 -10.24 -14.18 9.86
C ASN A 58 -9.21 -13.14 9.44
N ILE A 59 -9.37 -12.58 8.24
CA ILE A 59 -8.44 -11.59 7.67
C ILE A 59 -9.10 -10.23 7.70
N ALA A 60 -8.45 -9.28 8.37
CA ALA A 60 -8.87 -7.90 8.39
C ALA A 60 -8.74 -7.24 7.01
N PRO A 61 -9.49 -6.15 6.74
CA PRO A 61 -9.48 -5.49 5.44
C PRO A 61 -8.10 -4.98 5.02
N VAL A 62 -7.84 -4.97 3.71
CA VAL A 62 -6.63 -4.39 3.11
C VAL A 62 -7.01 -3.48 1.97
N ILE A 63 -6.60 -2.22 2.04
CA ILE A 63 -6.63 -1.31 0.90
C ILE A 63 -5.21 -1.11 0.37
N PHE A 64 -5.06 -1.16 -0.95
CA PHE A 64 -3.79 -0.98 -1.61
C PHE A 64 -3.87 0.11 -2.69
N PHE A 65 -3.02 1.13 -2.55
CA PHE A 65 -2.81 2.20 -3.52
C PHE A 65 -1.54 1.92 -4.34
N PHE A 66 -1.75 1.60 -5.61
CA PHE A 66 -0.67 1.40 -6.59
C PHE A 66 -0.62 2.58 -7.56
N GLY A 67 0.56 2.87 -8.09
CA GLY A 67 0.73 3.91 -9.08
C GLY A 67 1.81 3.57 -10.09
N CYS A 68 1.57 3.86 -11.36
CA CYS A 68 2.53 3.70 -12.44
C CYS A 68 2.34 4.79 -13.51
N ARG A 69 3.12 4.75 -14.60
CA ARG A 69 3.01 5.75 -15.66
C ARG A 69 1.81 5.47 -16.53
N ASN A 70 1.73 4.27 -17.07
CA ASN A 70 0.76 3.88 -18.07
C ASN A 70 0.24 2.50 -17.78
N LYS A 71 -1.08 2.33 -17.90
CA LYS A 71 -1.72 1.03 -17.73
C LYS A 71 -1.00 -0.04 -18.55
N GLU A 72 -0.78 0.19 -19.84
CA GLU A 72 -0.26 -0.83 -20.77
C GLU A 72 1.23 -1.13 -20.67
N ASN A 73 2.04 -0.27 -20.05
CA ASN A 73 3.50 -0.42 -20.11
C ASN A 73 4.16 -0.82 -18.79
N ASP A 74 3.69 -0.28 -17.66
CA ASP A 74 4.38 -0.43 -16.37
C ASP A 74 3.45 -0.78 -15.21
N PHE A 75 2.30 -1.39 -15.52
CA PHE A 75 1.38 -1.95 -14.53
C PHE A 75 1.87 -3.31 -14.03
N LEU A 76 2.87 -3.25 -13.14
CA LEU A 76 3.49 -4.41 -12.51
C LEU A 76 2.45 -5.30 -11.82
N TYR A 77 2.49 -6.60 -12.13
CA TYR A 77 1.61 -7.64 -11.57
C TYR A 77 0.10 -7.37 -11.75
N ARG A 78 -0.30 -6.73 -12.86
CA ARG A 78 -1.71 -6.42 -13.19
C ARG A 78 -2.67 -7.56 -12.86
N ASP A 79 -2.43 -8.75 -13.42
CA ASP A 79 -3.34 -9.89 -13.29
C ASP A 79 -3.44 -10.39 -11.84
N PHE A 80 -2.32 -10.33 -11.11
CA PHE A 80 -2.29 -10.66 -9.68
C PHE A 80 -3.24 -9.74 -8.91
N TRP A 81 -3.08 -8.42 -9.04
CA TRP A 81 -3.91 -7.47 -8.30
C TRP A 81 -5.38 -7.60 -8.66
N GLN A 82 -5.68 -7.72 -9.96
CA GLN A 82 -7.05 -7.89 -10.45
C GLN A 82 -7.70 -9.16 -9.90
N SER A 83 -6.97 -10.28 -9.87
CA SER A 83 -7.48 -11.53 -9.29
C SER A 83 -7.76 -11.41 -7.79
N HIS A 84 -6.93 -10.66 -7.05
CA HIS A 84 -7.11 -10.45 -5.61
C HIS A 84 -8.17 -9.40 -5.25
N SER A 85 -8.65 -8.62 -6.23
CA SER A 85 -9.75 -7.65 -6.08
C SER A 85 -11.14 -8.24 -6.32
N GLN A 86 -11.23 -9.48 -6.83
CA GLN A 86 -12.51 -10.15 -7.06
C GLN A 86 -13.27 -10.48 -5.77
N ASN A 87 -14.57 -10.76 -5.89
CA ASN A 87 -15.42 -11.08 -4.75
C ASN A 87 -14.85 -12.24 -3.91
N GLY A 88 -14.82 -12.04 -2.59
CA GLY A 88 -14.28 -13.01 -1.63
C GLY A 88 -12.76 -12.99 -1.45
N LYS A 89 -12.03 -12.16 -2.21
CA LYS A 89 -10.56 -12.07 -2.16
C LYS A 89 -10.06 -10.94 -1.25
N VAL A 90 -8.76 -10.89 -1.03
CA VAL A 90 -8.12 -10.04 0.00
C VAL A 90 -8.33 -8.55 -0.24
N LEU A 91 -8.37 -8.11 -1.50
CA LEU A 91 -8.56 -6.71 -1.92
C LEU A 91 -10.00 -6.44 -2.37
N CYS A 92 -10.95 -7.30 -2.01
CA CYS A 92 -12.36 -7.15 -2.36
C CYS A 92 -12.98 -5.97 -1.61
N GLU A 93 -13.61 -5.04 -2.35
CA GLU A 93 -14.26 -3.86 -1.76
C GLU A 93 -15.46 -4.21 -0.86
N GLU A 94 -16.24 -5.25 -1.22
CA GLU A 94 -17.36 -5.73 -0.40
C GLU A 94 -16.92 -6.23 0.99
N GLN A 95 -15.63 -6.53 1.16
CA GLN A 95 -15.04 -6.96 2.44
C GLN A 95 -14.26 -5.83 3.13
N GLY A 96 -14.51 -4.57 2.75
CA GLY A 96 -13.82 -3.39 3.28
C GLY A 96 -12.40 -3.19 2.73
N GLY A 97 -11.94 -4.05 1.82
CA GLY A 97 -10.66 -3.91 1.16
C GLY A 97 -10.72 -2.98 -0.05
N GLY A 98 -9.71 -3.05 -0.92
CA GLY A 98 -9.75 -2.37 -2.20
C GLY A 98 -8.39 -2.28 -2.88
N PHE A 99 -8.42 -2.13 -4.20
CA PHE A 99 -7.23 -1.89 -5.00
C PHE A 99 -7.43 -0.67 -5.89
N PHE A 100 -6.67 0.38 -5.62
CA PHE A 100 -6.84 1.68 -6.26
C PHE A 100 -5.58 2.05 -7.02
N VAL A 101 -5.74 2.34 -8.32
CA VAL A 101 -4.60 2.54 -9.22
C VAL A 101 -4.54 3.96 -9.75
N ALA A 102 -3.36 4.56 -9.69
CA ALA A 102 -3.04 5.85 -10.27
C ALA A 102 -2.17 5.68 -11.53
N PHE A 103 -2.68 6.11 -12.68
CA PHE A 103 -1.91 6.21 -13.92
C PHE A 103 -1.52 7.67 -14.15
N SER A 104 -0.22 7.96 -14.12
CA SER A 104 0.26 9.35 -14.18
C SER A 104 0.40 9.91 -15.59
N ARG A 105 0.29 9.09 -16.64
CA ARG A 105 0.51 9.44 -18.04
C ARG A 105 -0.55 8.92 -19.03
N ASP A 106 -1.66 8.37 -18.56
CA ASP A 106 -2.76 7.92 -19.45
C ASP A 106 -3.71 9.07 -19.82
N GLN A 107 -3.53 10.25 -19.22
CA GLN A 107 -4.36 11.42 -19.40
C GLN A 107 -3.51 12.70 -19.22
N PRO A 108 -3.99 13.89 -19.69
CA PRO A 108 -3.23 15.14 -19.57
C PRO A 108 -2.92 15.54 -18.13
N GLN A 109 -3.83 15.24 -17.20
CA GLN A 109 -3.71 15.56 -15.77
C GLN A 109 -2.93 14.47 -15.04
N LYS A 110 -1.87 14.83 -14.32
CA LYS A 110 -1.07 13.83 -13.58
C LYS A 110 -1.84 13.30 -12.39
N VAL A 111 -2.15 11.99 -12.38
CA VAL A 111 -2.77 11.30 -11.24
C VAL A 111 -1.74 10.43 -10.52
N TYR A 112 -1.63 10.63 -9.22
CA TYR A 112 -0.72 9.89 -8.34
C TYR A 112 -1.47 9.21 -7.20
N VAL A 113 -0.78 8.35 -6.43
CA VAL A 113 -1.38 7.56 -5.35
C VAL A 113 -2.06 8.43 -4.29
N GLN A 114 -1.49 9.58 -3.95
CA GLN A 114 -2.08 10.52 -2.99
C GLN A 114 -3.40 11.11 -3.48
N HIS A 115 -3.65 11.20 -4.80
CA HIS A 115 -4.95 11.61 -5.32
C HIS A 115 -5.97 10.49 -5.12
N LYS A 116 -5.59 9.23 -5.39
CA LYS A 116 -6.43 8.06 -5.13
C LYS A 116 -6.75 7.86 -3.65
N MET A 117 -5.81 8.17 -2.77
CA MET A 117 -6.04 8.15 -1.33
C MET A 117 -7.13 9.15 -0.93
N ARG A 118 -7.08 10.38 -1.46
CA ARG A 118 -8.10 11.41 -1.19
C ARG A 118 -9.46 11.04 -1.76
N GLU A 119 -9.53 10.45 -2.95
CA GLU A 119 -10.78 9.90 -3.52
C GLU A 119 -11.43 8.85 -2.61
N GLN A 120 -10.63 8.14 -1.80
CA GLN A 120 -11.07 7.11 -0.86
C GLN A 120 -10.95 7.58 0.61
N SER A 121 -11.03 8.88 0.86
CA SER A 121 -10.80 9.50 2.18
C SER A 121 -11.58 8.83 3.31
N VAL A 122 -12.88 8.59 3.10
CA VAL A 122 -13.74 7.94 4.10
C VAL A 122 -13.29 6.51 4.41
N LYS A 123 -12.92 5.71 3.39
CA LYS A 123 -12.42 4.34 3.61
C LYS A 123 -11.08 4.34 4.33
N VAL A 124 -10.17 5.24 3.92
CA VAL A 124 -8.87 5.43 4.57
C VAL A 124 -9.08 5.79 6.04
N TRP A 125 -9.92 6.79 6.33
CA TRP A 125 -10.22 7.20 7.70
C TRP A 125 -10.83 6.07 8.54
N ASN A 126 -11.80 5.33 8.01
CA ASN A 126 -12.45 4.26 8.77
C ASN A 126 -11.43 3.19 9.20
N LEU A 127 -10.54 2.77 8.30
CA LEU A 127 -9.47 1.82 8.64
C LEU A 127 -8.49 2.41 9.66
N LEU A 128 -8.10 3.67 9.49
CA LEU A 128 -7.27 4.38 10.45
C LEU A 128 -7.92 4.42 11.84
N ALA A 129 -9.21 4.72 11.94
CA ALA A 129 -9.98 4.72 13.18
C ALA A 129 -10.10 3.32 13.81
N GLU A 130 -10.14 2.27 13.00
CA GLU A 130 -10.07 0.86 13.44
C GLU A 130 -8.66 0.42 13.85
N GLY A 131 -7.67 1.31 13.76
CA GLY A 131 -6.29 1.04 14.18
C GLY A 131 -5.43 0.37 13.12
N ALA A 132 -5.74 0.56 11.84
CA ALA A 132 -4.95 0.04 10.73
C ALA A 132 -3.47 0.44 10.81
N ALA A 133 -2.61 -0.44 10.28
CA ALA A 133 -1.22 -0.10 10.01
C ALA A 133 -1.05 0.40 8.56
N VAL A 134 -0.26 1.45 8.42
CA VAL A 134 0.10 2.08 7.15
C VAL A 134 1.50 1.63 6.76
N TYR A 135 1.63 1.15 5.53
CA TYR A 135 2.91 0.76 4.94
C TYR A 135 3.12 1.51 3.64
N VAL A 136 4.26 2.20 3.55
CA VAL A 136 4.65 3.00 2.39
C VAL A 136 5.95 2.45 1.83
N ALA A 137 5.99 2.10 0.55
CA ALA A 137 7.20 1.59 -0.09
C ALA A 137 7.43 2.20 -1.48
N GLY A 138 8.68 2.51 -1.83
CA GLY A 138 9.04 3.02 -3.15
C GLY A 138 10.13 4.09 -3.15
N SER A 139 10.05 5.05 -4.08
CA SER A 139 11.07 6.10 -4.21
C SER A 139 11.09 7.04 -2.99
N ALA A 140 12.26 7.26 -2.40
CA ALA A 140 12.49 8.16 -1.27
C ALA A 140 12.44 9.66 -1.61
N SER A 141 12.10 10.01 -2.85
CA SER A 141 12.08 11.41 -3.32
C SER A 141 10.92 12.21 -2.71
N LYS A 142 9.80 12.34 -3.42
CA LYS A 142 8.61 13.08 -2.95
C LYS A 142 7.47 12.19 -2.44
N MET A 143 7.49 10.90 -2.80
CA MET A 143 6.34 10.02 -2.57
C MET A 143 5.99 9.86 -1.08
N PRO A 144 6.93 9.59 -0.15
CA PRO A 144 6.57 9.43 1.26
C PRO A 144 5.99 10.69 1.89
N SER A 145 6.52 11.87 1.56
CA SER A 145 5.99 13.15 2.06
C SER A 145 4.61 13.48 1.49
N ASP A 146 4.37 13.20 0.21
CA ASP A 146 3.07 13.42 -0.43
C ASP A 146 2.00 12.49 0.17
N VAL A 147 2.37 11.25 0.50
CA VAL A 147 1.49 10.28 1.18
C VAL A 147 1.17 10.74 2.60
N LEU A 148 2.17 11.20 3.36
CA LEU A 148 1.97 11.72 4.70
C LEU A 148 1.02 12.94 4.69
N SER A 149 1.27 13.92 3.79
CA SER A 149 0.39 15.10 3.66
C SER A 149 -1.03 14.70 3.30
N ALA A 150 -1.21 13.72 2.40
CA ALA A 150 -2.54 13.25 2.04
C ALA A 150 -3.27 12.59 3.22
N LEU A 151 -2.57 11.84 4.07
CA LEU A 151 -3.17 11.28 5.28
C LEU A 151 -3.57 12.38 6.26
N GLU A 152 -2.74 13.41 6.48
CA GLU A 152 -3.08 14.55 7.33
C GLU A 152 -4.34 15.26 6.84
N GLU A 153 -4.43 15.51 5.53
CA GLU A 153 -5.59 16.13 4.89
C GLU A 153 -6.84 15.25 5.04
N ILE A 154 -6.74 13.94 4.78
CA ILE A 154 -7.86 13.01 4.95
C ILE A 154 -8.38 13.01 6.39
N VAL A 155 -7.50 12.97 7.40
CA VAL A 155 -7.92 12.99 8.81
C VAL A 155 -8.62 14.31 9.13
N SER A 156 -8.06 15.43 8.68
CA SER A 156 -8.61 16.77 8.94
C SER A 156 -9.98 16.95 8.26
N ASP A 157 -10.10 16.57 6.98
CA ASP A 157 -11.31 16.72 6.19
C ASP A 157 -12.47 15.84 6.70
N VAL A 158 -12.17 14.61 7.13
CA VAL A 158 -13.22 13.66 7.56
C VAL A 158 -13.66 13.91 9.00
N THR A 159 -12.76 14.32 9.89
CA THR A 159 -13.10 14.55 11.31
C THR A 159 -13.52 15.98 11.62
N GLY A 160 -13.18 16.94 10.74
CA GLY A 160 -13.30 18.38 11.01
C GLY A 160 -12.27 18.91 12.02
N GLU A 161 -11.31 18.08 12.45
CA GLU A 161 -10.25 18.51 13.35
C GLU A 161 -9.17 19.33 12.62
N SER A 162 -8.43 20.12 13.38
CA SER A 162 -7.30 20.89 12.85
C SER A 162 -6.19 19.98 12.30
N ARG A 163 -5.41 20.51 11.36
CA ARG A 163 -4.21 19.85 10.83
C ARG A 163 -3.21 19.46 11.92
N ASP A 164 -3.05 20.27 12.96
CA ASP A 164 -2.16 19.96 14.09
C ASP A 164 -2.61 18.69 14.85
N THR A 165 -3.91 18.54 15.06
CA THR A 165 -4.46 17.31 15.66
C THR A 165 -4.26 16.10 14.75
N SER A 166 -4.46 16.28 13.44
CA SER A 166 -4.22 15.24 12.42
C SER A 166 -2.75 14.77 12.42
N MET A 167 -1.81 15.71 12.50
CA MET A 167 -0.37 15.42 12.62
C MET A 167 -0.05 14.64 13.89
N ARG A 168 -0.61 15.04 15.05
CA ARG A 168 -0.43 14.31 16.31
C ARG A 168 -0.95 12.87 16.21
N TRP A 169 -2.06 12.67 15.50
CA TRP A 169 -2.66 11.35 15.30
C TRP A 169 -1.73 10.43 14.49
N LEU A 170 -1.14 10.90 13.40
CA LEU A 170 -0.17 10.13 12.61
C LEU A 170 1.14 9.86 13.36
N ARG A 171 1.66 10.84 14.11
CA ARG A 171 2.82 10.62 15.01
C ARG A 171 2.54 9.60 16.10
N ARG A 172 1.29 9.47 16.54
CA ARG A 172 0.89 8.40 17.46
C ARG A 172 0.98 7.04 16.78
N LEU A 173 0.49 6.89 15.55
CA LEU A 173 0.63 5.63 14.80
C LEU A 173 2.09 5.22 14.63
N GLU A 174 2.97 6.16 14.31
CA GLU A 174 4.41 5.89 14.20
C GLU A 174 4.99 5.37 15.51
N ARG A 175 4.68 6.02 16.64
CA ARG A 175 5.11 5.56 17.97
C ARG A 175 4.53 4.21 18.38
N GLU A 176 3.32 3.90 17.93
CA GLU A 176 2.67 2.60 18.14
C GLU A 176 3.20 1.50 17.19
N GLY A 177 4.14 1.83 16.29
CA GLY A 177 4.66 0.88 15.33
C GLY A 177 3.62 0.47 14.29
N LYS A 178 2.74 1.40 13.89
CA LYS A 178 1.68 1.22 12.87
C LYS A 178 1.89 2.09 11.64
N TYR A 179 2.99 2.82 11.55
CA TYR A 179 3.35 3.60 10.36
C TYR A 179 4.76 3.21 9.95
N HIS A 180 4.89 2.58 8.78
CA HIS A 180 6.16 2.05 8.28
C HIS A 180 6.49 2.60 6.90
N VAL A 181 7.74 3.01 6.72
CA VAL A 181 8.25 3.50 5.43
C VAL A 181 9.50 2.71 5.05
N GLU A 182 9.46 2.06 3.89
CA GLU A 182 10.63 1.48 3.23
C GLU A 182 10.86 2.19 1.90
N ALA A 183 11.73 3.20 1.90
CA ALA A 183 11.98 4.01 0.71
C ALA A 183 13.45 3.98 0.30
N TRP A 184 13.71 4.08 -1.00
CA TRP A 184 15.06 4.03 -1.57
C TRP A 184 15.27 5.07 -2.68
N SER A 185 16.55 5.44 -2.88
CA SER A 185 17.02 6.38 -3.91
C SER A 185 17.85 5.67 -4.96
#